data_AF-A0A6B3GKT5-F1
#
_entry.id   AF-A0A6B3GKT5-F1
#
_cell.length_a   1.000
_cell.length_b   1.000
_cell.length_c   1.000
_cell.angle_alpha   90.00
_cell.angle_beta   90.00
_cell.angle_gamma   90.00
#
_symmetry.space_group_name_H-M   'P 1'
#
loop_
_entity.id
_entity.type
_entity.pdbx_description
1 polymer ?
#
loop_
_entity_poly.entity_id
_entity_poly.type
_entity_poly.pdbx_seq_one_letter_code
_entity_poly.pdbx_strand_id
1 'polypeptide(L)'
;VEGVDSRLWLATTDAASWAAVDVDGRTADRFAVWEHGPRRLWDAVEAAYGWWREAGSPGPERFGMTVAPDGTHVPWLDVPDSPVPVLV
;
A
#
# COMPACT_ATOMS: atom_id res chain seq x y z
N VAL A 1 -10.76 2.25 -21.22
CA VAL A 1 -9.63 2.10 -22.16
C VAL A 1 -9.86 0.80 -22.89
N GLU A 2 -9.69 0.77 -24.21
CA GLU A 2 -9.91 -0.48 -24.98
C GLU A 2 -8.95 -1.57 -24.50
N GLY A 3 -9.45 -2.80 -24.32
CA GLY A 3 -8.65 -3.93 -23.84
C GLY A 3 -8.46 -4.03 -22.33
N VAL A 4 -9.09 -3.16 -21.53
CA VAL A 4 -9.09 -3.28 -20.06
C VAL A 4 -10.26 -4.16 -19.61
N ASP A 5 -9.95 -5.21 -18.85
CA ASP A 5 -10.92 -6.11 -18.23
C ASP A 5 -11.44 -5.52 -16.91
N SER A 6 -10.51 -5.10 -16.03
CA SER A 6 -10.84 -4.50 -14.74
C SER A 6 -9.88 -3.39 -14.36
N ARG A 7 -10.32 -2.52 -13.45
CA ARG A 7 -9.54 -1.40 -12.94
C ARG A 7 -9.58 -1.34 -11.42
N LEU A 8 -8.41 -1.42 -10.79
CA LEU A 8 -8.24 -1.11 -9.37
C LEU A 8 -8.12 0.41 -9.19
N TRP A 9 -8.86 0.94 -8.23
CA TRP A 9 -8.78 2.35 -7.83
C TRP A 9 -8.23 2.47 -6.42
N LEU A 10 -7.30 3.41 -6.24
CA LEU A 10 -6.77 3.84 -4.95
C LEU A 10 -7.06 5.34 -4.83
N ALA A 11 -7.51 5.77 -3.65
CA ALA A 11 -7.73 7.18 -3.37
C ALA A 11 -7.45 7.47 -1.90
N THR A 12 -6.88 8.63 -1.61
CA THR A 12 -6.85 9.17 -0.25
C THR A 12 -8.24 9.65 0.17
N THR A 13 -8.54 9.65 1.46
CA THR A 13 -9.86 10.05 1.98
C THR A 13 -10.15 11.54 1.79
N ASP A 14 -9.11 12.36 1.65
CA ASP A 14 -9.22 13.78 1.27
C ASP A 14 -9.37 14.00 -0.25
N ALA A 15 -9.38 12.92 -1.04
CA ALA A 15 -9.41 12.92 -2.50
C ALA A 15 -8.27 13.69 -3.19
N ALA A 16 -7.20 14.05 -2.47
CA ALA A 16 -6.09 14.81 -3.00
C ALA A 16 -5.16 13.97 -3.90
N SER A 17 -5.10 12.65 -3.67
CA SER A 17 -4.32 11.72 -4.49
C SER A 17 -5.16 10.52 -4.92
N TRP A 18 -4.92 10.03 -6.14
CA TRP A 18 -5.54 8.80 -6.65
C TRP A 18 -4.59 8.04 -7.59
N ALA A 19 -4.82 6.73 -7.72
CA ALA A 19 -4.23 5.89 -8.75
C ALA A 19 -5.28 4.94 -9.35
N ALA A 20 -5.11 4.61 -10.63
CA ALA A 20 -5.91 3.68 -11.40
C ALA A 20 -5.00 2.69 -12.10
N VAL A 21 -5.20 1.40 -11.84
CA VAL A 21 -4.39 0.31 -12.40
C VAL A 21 -5.27 -0.53 -13.30
N ASP A 22 -4.96 -0.50 -14.59
CA ASP A 22 -5.67 -1.25 -15.62
C ASP A 22 -5.13 -2.67 -15.73
N VAL A 23 -6.03 -3.64 -15.57
CA VAL A 23 -5.76 -5.07 -15.74
C VAL A 23 -6.41 -5.53 -17.04
N ASP A 24 -5.63 -6.12 -17.94
CA ASP A 24 -6.10 -6.56 -19.26
C ASP A 24 -6.69 -7.99 -19.26
N GLY A 25 -6.59 -8.70 -18.14
CA GLY A 25 -7.08 -10.07 -17.95
C GLY A 25 -6.27 -11.14 -18.71
N ARG A 26 -5.19 -10.75 -19.39
CA ARG A 26 -4.36 -11.63 -20.24
C ARG A 26 -2.96 -11.83 -19.68
N THR A 27 -2.40 -10.79 -19.09
CA THR A 27 -1.06 -10.80 -18.51
C THR A 27 -1.08 -10.25 -17.09
N ALA A 28 -0.27 -10.85 -16.22
CA ALA A 28 -0.17 -10.45 -14.81
C ALA A 28 1.18 -9.78 -14.49
N ASP A 29 2.03 -9.55 -15.50
CA ASP A 29 3.37 -8.99 -15.34
C ASP A 29 3.46 -7.50 -15.70
N ARG A 30 2.45 -6.93 -16.37
CA ARG A 30 2.43 -5.52 -16.78
C ARG A 30 1.04 -4.91 -16.64
N PHE A 31 1.00 -3.72 -16.09
CA PHE A 31 -0.23 -2.95 -15.89
C PHE A 31 -0.02 -1.50 -16.33
N ALA A 32 -1.04 -0.89 -16.92
CA ALA A 32 -1.02 0.55 -17.17
C ALA A 32 -1.51 1.27 -15.90
N VAL A 33 -0.69 2.16 -15.38
CA VAL A 33 -0.97 2.92 -14.15
C VAL A 33 -1.15 4.39 -14.50
N TRP A 34 -2.28 4.96 -14.06
CA TRP A 34 -2.56 6.39 -14.10
C TRP A 34 -2.66 6.88 -12.68
N GLU A 35 -2.06 8.02 -12.35
CA GLU A 35 -2.13 8.55 -11.00
C GLU A 35 -1.95 10.07 -10.98
N HIS A 36 -2.45 10.67 -9.90
CA HIS A 36 -2.49 12.11 -9.69
C HIS A 36 -2.41 12.44 -8.21
N GLY A 37 -1.91 13.64 -7.92
CA GLY A 37 -1.83 14.18 -6.58
C GLY A 37 -0.42 14.18 -6.01
N PRO A 38 -0.23 14.74 -4.80
CA PRO A 38 1.08 14.83 -4.15
C PRO A 38 1.63 13.48 -3.71
N ARG A 39 0.78 12.45 -3.54
CA ARG A 39 1.22 11.09 -3.22
C ARG A 39 1.09 10.18 -4.43
N ARG A 40 2.17 9.47 -4.76
CA ARG A 40 2.18 8.40 -5.77
C ARG A 40 1.65 7.13 -5.11
N LEU A 41 0.33 6.90 -5.21
CA LEU A 41 -0.32 5.85 -4.44
C LEU A 41 0.03 4.45 -4.93
N TRP A 42 0.35 4.29 -6.22
CA TRP A 42 0.79 3.00 -6.72
C TRP A 42 2.20 2.65 -6.20
N ASP A 43 3.14 3.59 -6.28
CA ASP A 43 4.49 3.45 -5.73
C ASP A 43 4.44 3.08 -4.23
N ALA A 44 3.55 3.72 -3.46
CA ALA A 44 3.38 3.42 -2.04
C ALA A 44 2.87 1.97 -1.79
N VAL A 45 1.98 1.46 -2.66
CA VAL A 45 1.52 0.07 -2.58
C VAL A 45 2.64 -0.90 -2.96
N GLU A 46 3.39 -0.62 -4.01
CA GLU A 46 4.54 -1.44 -4.42
C GLU A 46 5.60 -1.50 -3.33
N ALA A 47 5.93 -0.36 -2.71
CA ALA A 47 6.85 -0.29 -1.59
C ALA A 47 6.34 -1.11 -0.39
N ALA A 48 5.07 -0.93 0.01
CA ALA A 48 4.47 -1.66 1.12
C ALA A 48 4.42 -3.17 0.87
N TYR A 49 4.08 -3.57 -0.35
CA TYR A 49 4.07 -4.97 -0.76
C TYR A 49 5.48 -5.57 -0.77
N GLY A 50 6.47 -4.84 -1.29
CA GLY A 50 7.87 -5.25 -1.30
C GLY A 50 8.38 -5.51 0.12
N TRP A 51 8.21 -4.54 1.02
CA TRP A 51 8.57 -4.70 2.43
C TRP A 51 7.84 -5.89 3.09
N TRP A 52 6.53 -6.01 2.87
CA TRP A 52 5.74 -7.11 3.45
C TRP A 52 6.24 -8.49 2.97
N ARG A 53 6.61 -8.60 1.69
CA ARG A 53 7.22 -9.83 1.15
C ARG A 53 8.58 -10.12 1.75
N GLU A 54 9.43 -9.11 1.91
CA GLU A 54 10.74 -9.25 2.55
C GLU A 54 10.62 -9.65 4.02
N ALA A 55 9.57 -9.20 4.70
CA ALA A 55 9.21 -9.60 6.06
C ALA A 55 8.62 -11.03 6.16
N GLY A 56 8.55 -11.77 5.05
CA GLY A 56 8.07 -13.15 4.99
C GLY A 56 6.54 -13.26 4.87
N SER A 57 5.88 -12.25 4.32
CA SER A 57 4.43 -12.23 4.10
C SER A 57 3.61 -12.49 5.38
N PRO A 58 3.88 -11.78 6.49
CA PRO A 58 3.22 -12.03 7.77
C PRO A 58 1.70 -11.89 7.69
N GLY A 59 0.99 -12.75 8.42
CA GLY A 59 -0.44 -12.60 8.68
C GLY A 59 -0.73 -11.44 9.64
N PRO A 60 -1.98 -10.95 9.65
CA PRO A 60 -2.39 -9.78 10.44
C PRO A 60 -2.16 -9.97 11.95
N GLU A 61 -2.15 -11.20 12.45
CA GLU A 61 -1.91 -11.54 13.86
C GLU A 61 -0.51 -11.19 14.37
N ARG A 62 0.46 -11.00 13.46
CA ARG A 62 1.82 -10.57 13.81
C ARG A 62 1.94 -9.06 13.93
N PHE A 63 0.95 -8.31 13.45
CA PHE A 63 0.95 -6.86 13.56
C PHE A 63 0.33 -6.42 14.88
N GLY A 64 0.89 -5.36 15.44
CA GLY A 64 0.32 -4.68 16.59
C GLY A 64 0.50 -3.18 16.51
N MET A 65 -0.01 -2.49 17.52
CA MET A 65 0.06 -1.04 17.61
C MET A 65 0.27 -0.63 19.06
N THR A 66 1.30 0.18 19.29
CA THR A 66 1.52 0.86 20.56
C THR A 66 0.85 2.23 20.50
N VAL A 67 0.01 2.54 21.48
CA VAL A 67 -0.61 3.86 21.64
C VAL A 67 0.02 4.53 22.85
N ALA A 68 0.75 5.61 22.62
CA ALA A 68 1.36 6.40 23.68
C ALA A 68 0.32 7.32 24.37
N PRO A 69 0.57 7.75 25.62
CA PRO A 69 -0.36 8.62 26.35
C PRO A 69 -0.66 9.97 25.66
N ASP A 70 0.21 10.43 24.76
CA ASP A 70 0.04 11.65 23.97
C ASP A 70 -0.80 11.45 22.70
N GLY A 71 -1.28 10.22 22.45
CA GLY A 71 -2.05 9.86 21.26
C GLY A 71 -1.19 9.43 20.06
N THR A 72 0.12 9.33 20.20
CA THR A 72 0.99 8.81 19.12
C THR A 72 0.73 7.32 18.93
N HIS A 73 0.45 6.92 17.69
CA HIS A 73 0.23 5.53 17.31
C HIS A 73 1.45 5.01 16.54
N VAL A 74 2.07 3.95 17.03
CA VAL A 74 3.21 3.30 16.38
C VAL A 74 2.85 1.86 16.04
N PRO A 75 2.57 1.55 14.76
CA PRO A 75 2.39 0.18 14.32
C PRO A 75 3.72 -0.56 14.28
N TRP A 76 3.71 -1.86 14.57
CA TRP A 76 4.88 -2.71 14.63
C TRP A 76 4.59 -4.13 14.14
N LEU A 77 5.66 -4.88 13.83
CA LEU A 77 5.62 -6.28 13.45
C LEU A 77 6.30 -7.13 14.53
N ASP A 78 5.62 -8.20 14.98
CA ASP A 78 5.99 -9.13 16.06
C ASP A 78 6.08 -8.52 17.47
N VAL A 79 6.84 -7.44 17.63
CA VAL A 79 7.11 -6.81 18.92
C VAL A 79 7.15 -5.28 18.81
N PRO A 80 6.82 -4.53 19.89
CA PRO A 80 6.84 -3.07 19.89
C PRO A 80 8.13 -2.39 19.43
N ASP A 81 9.29 -3.05 19.61
CA ASP A 81 10.61 -2.51 19.22
C ASP A 81 10.93 -2.68 17.72
N SER A 82 10.02 -3.27 16.95
CA SER A 82 10.15 -3.46 15.50
C SER A 82 9.05 -2.67 14.76
N PRO A 83 9.14 -1.34 14.72
CA PRO A 83 8.15 -0.50 14.08
C PRO A 83 8.07 -0.79 12.57
N VAL A 84 6.87 -0.71 12.01
CA VAL A 84 6.70 -0.78 10.55
C VAL A 84 7.35 0.47 9.93
N PRO A 85 8.04 0.34 8.78
CA PRO A 85 8.71 1.46 8.16
C PRO A 85 7.68 2.49 7.63
N VAL A 86 8.06 3.76 7.68
CA VAL A 86 7.36 4.80 6.93
C VAL A 86 7.89 4.75 5.50
N LEU A 87 7.09 4.19 4.61
CA LEU A 87 7.41 4.06 3.19
C LEU A 87 6.92 5.31 2.45
N VAL A 88 7.81 5.91 1.66
CA VAL A 88 7.57 7.11 0.86
C VAL A 88 7.10 6.74 -0.54
#